data_AF-A0A849AFT2-F1
#
_entry.id   AF-A0A849AFT2-F1
#
_cell.length_a   1.000
_cell.length_b   1.000
_cell.length_c   1.000
_cell.angle_alpha   90.00
_cell.angle_beta   90.00
_cell.angle_gamma   90.00
#
_symmetry.space_group_name_H-M   'P 1'
#
loop_
_entity.id
_entity.type
_entity.pdbx_description
1 polymer ?
#
loop_
_entity_poly.entity_id
_entity_poly.type
_entity_poly.pdbx_seq_one_letter_code
_entity_poly.pdbx_strand_id
1 'polypeptide(L)'
;MGRLRARGATSCQYALYMMRWLDRPPEDFLTGASSATGDPTLPAAGPDARLRWNLPQLHDALNRRRQDEALTWAQLAAELDCTPARLTNLRTAREADMALAMRVTQWLALPAARFIHPVTAEDLAAR
;
A
#
# COMPACT_ATOMS: atom_id res chain seq x y z
N MET A 1 28.65 8.99 4.02
CA MET A 1 28.18 8.28 5.23
C MET A 1 27.22 9.21 6.00
N GLY A 2 25.94 9.28 5.61
CA GLY A 2 24.94 10.18 6.22
C GLY A 2 24.08 9.43 7.24
N ARG A 3 24.02 9.89 8.48
CA ARG A 3 23.24 9.27 9.56
C ARG A 3 21.75 9.52 9.33
N LEU A 4 20.97 8.44 9.16
CA LEU A 4 19.51 8.49 9.18
C LEU A 4 19.05 8.77 10.62
N ARG A 5 18.55 9.98 10.86
CA ARG A 5 17.99 10.39 12.15
C ARG A 5 16.59 9.77 12.26
N ALA A 6 16.40 8.91 13.25
CA ALA A 6 15.10 8.33 13.59
C ALA A 6 14.13 9.43 14.04
N ARG A 7 13.30 9.93 13.12
CA ARG A 7 12.07 10.67 13.46
C ARG A 7 11.17 10.81 12.23
N GLY A 8 10.02 10.16 12.28
CA GLY A 8 8.92 10.29 11.32
C GLY A 8 9.09 9.35 10.13
N ALA A 9 8.10 8.46 9.96
CA ALA A 9 8.03 7.42 8.94
C ALA A 9 8.79 7.74 7.64
N THR A 10 9.72 6.85 7.26
CA THR A 10 10.33 6.87 5.93
C THR A 10 9.20 6.91 4.91
N SER A 11 9.14 7.98 4.10
CA SER A 11 8.11 8.11 3.07
C SER A 11 8.10 6.85 2.19
N CYS A 12 6.90 6.35 1.91
CA CYS A 12 6.62 5.18 1.09
C CYS A 12 7.40 5.19 -0.22
N GLN A 13 7.61 6.39 -0.77
CA GLN A 13 8.33 6.60 -2.01
C GLN A 13 9.82 6.24 -1.90
N TYR A 14 10.49 6.63 -0.82
CA TYR A 14 11.92 6.31 -0.64
C TYR A 14 12.13 4.83 -0.31
N ALA A 15 11.19 4.23 0.44
CA ALA A 15 11.22 2.81 0.74
C ALA A 15 11.12 1.95 -0.54
N LEU A 16 10.23 2.32 -1.47
CA LEU A 16 10.08 1.63 -2.76
C LEU A 16 11.34 1.72 -3.65
N TYR A 17 12.04 2.86 -3.65
CA TYR A 17 13.32 3.00 -4.37
C TYR A 17 14.40 2.06 -3.83
N MET A 18 14.46 1.86 -2.51
CA MET A 18 15.42 0.95 -1.88
C MET A 18 15.03 -0.53 -2.08
N MET A 19 13.73 -0.86 -2.05
CA MET A 19 13.25 -2.22 -2.30
C MET A 19 13.51 -2.68 -3.74
N ARG A 20 13.36 -1.79 -4.73
CA ARG A 20 13.73 -2.06 -6.12
C ARG A 20 15.21 -2.43 -6.27
N TRP A 21 16.08 -1.87 -5.45
CA TRP A 21 17.52 -2.17 -5.50
C TRP A 21 17.88 -3.51 -4.84
N LEU A 22 17.02 -4.00 -3.93
CA LEU A 22 17.25 -5.23 -3.17
C LEU A 22 16.53 -6.46 -3.75
N ASP A 23 15.74 -6.30 -4.81
CA ASP A 23 14.89 -7.35 -5.41
C ASP A 23 14.06 -8.14 -4.38
N ARG A 24 13.63 -7.44 -3.31
CA ARG A 24 12.88 -8.04 -2.20
C ARG A 24 11.56 -7.33 -1.99
N PRO A 25 10.46 -8.08 -1.79
CA PRO A 25 9.15 -7.52 -1.57
C PRO A 25 9.07 -6.95 -0.13
N PRO A 26 8.26 -5.90 0.12
CA PRO A 26 8.14 -5.28 1.45
C PRO A 26 7.70 -6.26 2.54
N GLU A 27 7.05 -7.36 2.17
CA GLU A 27 6.57 -8.44 3.02
C GLU A 27 7.72 -9.17 3.75
N ASP A 28 8.94 -9.17 3.20
CA ASP A 28 10.13 -9.73 3.83
C ASP A 28 10.58 -8.97 5.08
N PHE A 29 10.14 -7.72 5.23
CA PHE A 29 10.57 -6.83 6.32
C PHE A 29 9.59 -6.85 7.50
N LEU A 30 8.57 -7.70 7.46
CA LEU A 30 7.59 -7.83 8.53
C LEU A 30 7.99 -8.94 9.51
N THR A 31 8.21 -8.60 10.78
CA THR A 31 8.31 -9.59 11.87
C THR A 31 6.95 -10.17 12.15
N GLY A 32 6.75 -11.43 11.75
CA GLY A 32 5.53 -12.21 11.98
C GLY A 32 5.11 -12.89 10.68
N ALA A 33 5.10 -14.21 10.66
CA ALA A 33 4.79 -15.03 9.48
C ALA A 33 3.38 -14.71 8.94
N SER A 34 3.29 -13.81 7.96
CA SER A 34 2.09 -13.64 7.15
C SER A 34 2.02 -14.82 6.18
N SER A 35 1.12 -15.74 6.46
CA SER A 35 0.87 -16.91 5.63
C SER A 35 0.28 -16.47 4.29
N ALA A 36 0.98 -16.80 3.21
CA ALA A 36 0.46 -16.94 1.84
C ALA A 36 -0.35 -15.76 1.27
N THR A 37 0.27 -14.57 1.19
CA THR A 37 -0.31 -13.42 0.49
C THR A 37 -0.06 -13.50 -1.03
N GLY A 38 -0.68 -14.45 -1.75
CA GLY A 38 -0.66 -14.51 -3.22
C GLY A 38 0.75 -14.41 -3.87
N ASP A 39 0.81 -13.98 -5.13
CA ASP A 39 2.09 -13.62 -5.79
C ASP A 39 2.46 -12.17 -5.41
N PRO A 40 3.55 -11.94 -4.64
CA PRO A 40 3.98 -10.60 -4.23
C PRO A 40 4.76 -9.86 -5.33
N THR A 41 4.95 -10.47 -6.51
CA THR A 41 5.76 -9.89 -7.59
C THR A 41 5.16 -8.57 -8.06
N LEU A 42 5.93 -7.49 -7.88
CA LEU A 42 5.55 -6.17 -8.38
C LEU A 42 5.46 -6.18 -9.92
N PRO A 43 4.51 -5.45 -10.52
CA PRO A 43 4.38 -5.42 -11.97
C PRO A 43 5.63 -4.84 -12.63
N ALA A 44 6.02 -5.41 -13.76
CA ALA A 44 7.12 -4.91 -14.56
C ALA A 44 6.86 -3.45 -14.97
N ALA A 45 7.81 -2.58 -14.69
CA ALA A 45 7.78 -1.17 -15.04
C ALA A 45 8.96 -0.86 -15.97
N GLY A 46 8.67 -0.28 -17.14
CA GLY A 46 9.71 0.23 -18.05
C GLY A 46 10.57 1.31 -17.39
N PRO A 47 11.71 1.69 -17.99
CA PRO A 47 12.66 2.65 -17.41
C PRO A 47 12.02 4.02 -17.06
N ASP A 48 10.99 4.42 -17.81
CA ASP A 48 10.29 5.70 -17.62
C ASP A 48 9.00 5.59 -16.78
N ALA A 49 8.70 4.39 -16.28
CA ALA A 49 7.53 4.14 -15.46
C ALA A 49 7.86 4.12 -13.96
N ARG A 50 7.01 4.76 -13.17
CA ARG A 50 7.06 4.76 -11.71
C ARG A 50 5.95 3.91 -11.15
N LEU A 51 6.26 3.07 -10.17
CA LEU A 51 5.25 2.33 -9.43
C LEU A 51 4.44 3.30 -8.56
N ARG A 52 3.11 3.16 -8.63
CA ARG A 52 2.15 3.94 -7.85
C ARG A 52 1.07 3.04 -7.28
N TRP A 53 0.56 3.43 -6.13
CA TRP A 53 -0.60 2.80 -5.53
C TRP A 53 -1.87 3.25 -6.22
N ASN A 54 -2.71 2.29 -6.58
CA ASN A 54 -4.10 2.52 -6.92
C ASN A 54 -4.94 2.48 -5.63
N LEU A 55 -4.92 3.59 -4.89
CA LEU A 55 -5.68 3.73 -3.64
C LEU A 55 -7.20 3.67 -3.82
N PRO A 56 -7.79 4.17 -4.92
CA PRO A 56 -9.19 3.90 -5.24
C PRO A 56 -9.50 2.40 -5.31
N GLN A 57 -8.66 1.62 -6.01
CA GLN A 57 -8.83 0.17 -6.11
C GLN A 57 -8.66 -0.54 -4.76
N LEU A 58 -7.71 -0.08 -3.94
CA LEU A 58 -7.52 -0.58 -2.57
C LEU A 58 -8.76 -0.30 -1.70
N HIS A 59 -9.30 0.93 -1.78
CA HIS A 59 -10.53 1.33 -1.11
C HIS A 59 -11.72 0.47 -1.55
N ASP A 60 -11.85 0.18 -2.85
CA ASP A 60 -12.97 -0.61 -3.36
C ASP A 60 -12.89 -2.09 -2.95
N ALA A 61 -11.68 -2.64 -2.85
CA ALA A 61 -11.49 -3.97 -2.27
C ALA A 61 -11.83 -3.97 -0.77
N LEU A 62 -11.36 -2.96 -0.04
CA LEU A 62 -11.66 -2.76 1.39
C LEU A 62 -13.16 -2.63 1.65
N ASN A 63 -13.85 -1.80 0.86
CA ASN A 63 -15.28 -1.58 1.02
C ASN A 63 -16.11 -2.83 0.70
N ARG A 64 -15.73 -3.62 -0.31
CA ARG A 64 -16.40 -4.90 -0.60
C ARG A 64 -16.29 -5.87 0.58
N ARG A 65 -15.07 -6.15 1.05
CA ARG A 65 -14.88 -7.07 2.17
C ARG A 65 -15.53 -6.56 3.45
N ARG A 66 -15.49 -5.25 3.72
CA ARG A 66 -16.24 -4.63 4.83
C ARG A 66 -17.75 -4.91 4.74
N GLN A 67 -18.33 -4.82 3.54
CA GLN A 67 -19.76 -5.12 3.32
C GLN A 67 -20.05 -6.61 3.51
N ASP A 68 -19.18 -7.49 3.02
CA ASP A 68 -19.31 -8.95 3.16
C ASP A 68 -19.27 -9.38 4.64
N GLU A 69 -18.42 -8.73 5.45
CA GLU A 69 -18.32 -8.96 6.90
C GLU A 69 -19.32 -8.12 7.73
N ALA A 70 -20.21 -7.37 7.07
CA ALA A 70 -21.22 -6.50 7.69
C ALA A 70 -20.65 -5.49 8.71
N LEU A 71 -19.40 -5.05 8.53
CA LEU A 71 -18.72 -4.11 9.42
C LEU A 71 -19.08 -2.66 9.10
N THR A 72 -19.19 -1.82 10.11
CA THR A 72 -19.16 -0.36 9.91
C THR A 72 -17.73 0.14 9.70
N TRP A 73 -17.57 1.33 9.13
CA TRP A 73 -16.25 1.96 9.03
C TRP A 73 -15.58 2.20 10.39
N ALA A 74 -16.36 2.39 11.46
CA ALA A 74 -15.86 2.54 12.82
C ALA A 74 -15.26 1.25 13.36
N GLN A 75 -15.94 0.12 13.16
CA GLN A 75 -15.47 -1.20 13.60
C GLN A 75 -14.21 -1.61 12.84
N LEU A 76 -14.21 -1.46 11.51
CA LEU A 76 -13.03 -1.75 10.70
C LEU A 76 -11.83 -0.86 11.06
N ALA A 77 -12.07 0.42 11.36
CA ALA A 77 -11.01 1.31 11.79
C ALA A 77 -10.41 0.91 13.15
N ALA A 78 -11.23 0.39 14.07
CA ALA A 78 -10.77 -0.16 15.33
C ALA A 78 -9.93 -1.43 15.13
N GLU A 79 -10.32 -2.33 14.24
CA GLU A 79 -9.53 -3.53 13.88
C GLU A 79 -8.18 -3.17 13.27
N LEU A 80 -8.16 -2.14 12.42
CA LEU A 80 -6.95 -1.67 11.72
C LEU A 80 -6.15 -0.64 12.51
N ASP A 81 -6.51 -0.36 13.77
CA ASP A 81 -5.90 0.64 14.63
C ASP A 81 -5.65 1.98 13.89
N CYS A 82 -6.74 2.55 13.38
CA CYS A 82 -6.74 3.83 12.68
C CYS A 82 -8.08 4.57 12.85
N THR A 83 -8.21 5.74 12.23
CA THR A 83 -9.48 6.48 12.23
C THR A 83 -10.32 6.13 10.99
N PRO A 84 -11.65 6.13 11.06
CA PRO A 84 -12.52 5.84 9.91
C PRO A 84 -12.23 6.73 8.71
N ALA A 85 -11.93 8.02 8.95
CA ALA A 85 -11.56 8.97 7.92
C ALA A 85 -10.31 8.52 7.13
N ARG A 86 -9.32 7.89 7.78
CA ARG A 86 -8.13 7.38 7.07
C ARG A 86 -8.49 6.27 6.09
N LEU A 87 -9.52 5.48 6.36
CA LEU A 87 -9.99 4.43 5.47
C LEU A 87 -10.83 5.00 4.32
N THR A 88 -11.81 5.86 4.61
CA THR A 88 -12.69 6.44 3.59
C THR A 88 -11.94 7.38 2.64
N ASN A 89 -10.91 8.07 3.13
CA ASN A 89 -10.12 9.00 2.34
C ASN A 89 -9.16 8.31 1.37
N LEU A 90 -8.93 6.98 1.49
CA LEU A 90 -8.13 6.23 0.51
C LEU A 90 -8.68 6.37 -0.92
N ARG A 91 -10.00 6.54 -1.06
CA ARG A 91 -10.67 6.76 -2.36
C ARG A 91 -10.11 7.97 -3.12
N THR A 92 -9.70 9.02 -2.43
CA THR A 92 -9.27 10.30 -3.03
C THR A 92 -7.83 10.66 -2.69
N ALA A 93 -7.16 9.85 -1.87
CA ALA A 93 -5.78 10.09 -1.48
C ALA A 93 -4.85 9.97 -2.68
N ARG A 94 -3.89 10.88 -2.78
CA ARG A 94 -2.82 10.81 -3.79
C ARG A 94 -1.67 9.92 -3.35
N GLU A 95 -1.46 9.84 -2.04
CA GLU A 95 -0.43 9.04 -1.39
C GLU A 95 -1.02 8.36 -0.16
N ALA A 96 -0.61 7.12 0.10
CA ALA A 96 -0.99 6.39 1.30
C ALA A 96 0.19 6.26 2.23
N ASP A 97 -0.11 6.26 3.53
CA ASP A 97 0.79 5.81 4.57
C ASP A 97 1.07 4.30 4.37
N MET A 98 2.36 3.92 4.28
CA MET A 98 2.75 2.52 4.00
C MET A 98 2.25 1.58 5.09
N ALA A 99 2.32 1.97 6.36
CA ALA A 99 1.87 1.13 7.46
C ALA A 99 0.35 0.88 7.37
N LEU A 100 -0.44 1.89 6.97
CA LEU A 100 -1.86 1.69 6.70
C LEU A 100 -2.09 0.79 5.48
N ALA A 101 -1.39 1.01 4.36
CA ALA A 101 -1.55 0.20 3.15
C ALA A 101 -1.19 -1.28 3.39
N MET A 102 -0.12 -1.54 4.15
CA MET A 102 0.27 -2.90 4.53
C MET A 102 -0.74 -3.56 5.46
N ARG A 103 -1.25 -2.86 6.49
CA ARG A 103 -2.31 -3.40 7.37
C ARG A 103 -3.58 -3.72 6.59
N VAL A 104 -3.99 -2.85 5.67
CA VAL A 104 -5.17 -3.07 4.82
C VAL A 104 -4.98 -4.27 3.90
N THR A 105 -3.83 -4.39 3.24
CA THR A 105 -3.54 -5.53 2.33
C THR A 105 -3.45 -6.87 3.07
N GLN A 106 -2.88 -6.86 4.27
CA GLN A 106 -2.89 -8.01 5.19
C GLN A 106 -4.32 -8.40 5.61
N TRP A 107 -5.12 -7.44 6.05
CA TRP A 107 -6.52 -7.69 6.43
C TRP A 107 -7.37 -8.19 5.25
N LEU A 108 -7.10 -7.69 4.05
CA LEU A 108 -7.70 -8.19 2.81
C LEU A 108 -7.22 -9.59 2.40
N ALA A 109 -6.10 -10.07 2.95
CA ALA A 109 -5.37 -11.24 2.48
C ALA A 109 -5.02 -11.17 0.97
N LEU A 110 -4.64 -9.99 0.50
CA LEU A 110 -4.29 -9.73 -0.90
C LEU A 110 -2.91 -9.06 -0.99
N PRO A 111 -2.06 -9.44 -1.97
CA PRO A 111 -0.72 -8.86 -2.08
C PRO A 111 -0.79 -7.39 -2.42
N ALA A 112 0.13 -6.60 -1.86
CA ALA A 112 0.27 -5.19 -2.17
C ALA A 112 0.46 -4.94 -3.67
N ALA A 113 1.19 -5.84 -4.35
CA ALA A 113 1.39 -5.83 -5.79
C ALA A 113 0.09 -5.72 -6.60
N ARG A 114 -1.03 -6.25 -6.10
CA ARG A 114 -2.35 -6.17 -6.76
C ARG A 114 -2.87 -4.74 -6.88
N PHE A 115 -2.45 -3.87 -5.98
CA PHE A 115 -2.87 -2.47 -5.91
C PHE A 115 -1.78 -1.51 -6.35
N ILE A 116 -0.69 -2.03 -6.92
CA ILE A 116 0.42 -1.24 -7.44
C ILE A 116 0.37 -1.35 -8.97
N HIS A 117 0.55 -0.24 -9.65
CA HIS A 117 0.61 -0.19 -11.10
C HIS A 117 1.75 0.72 -11.57
N PRO A 118 2.35 0.42 -12.73
CA PRO A 118 3.24 1.35 -13.40
C PRO A 118 2.44 2.56 -13.90
N VAL A 119 3.02 3.75 -13.74
CA VAL A 119 2.51 5.02 -14.27
C VAL A 119 3.65 5.69 -15.02
N THR A 120 3.41 6.08 -16.26
CA THR A 120 4.43 6.75 -17.08
C THR A 120 4.55 8.24 -16.71
N ALA A 121 5.63 8.88 -17.14
CA ALA A 121 5.77 10.33 -16.98
C ALA A 121 4.65 11.12 -17.69
N GLU A 122 4.13 10.59 -18.81
CA GLU A 122 3.03 11.20 -19.57
C GLU A 122 1.71 11.17 -18.78
N ASP A 123 1.40 10.05 -18.12
CA ASP A 123 0.22 9.91 -17.24
C ASP A 123 0.25 10.86 -16.03
N LEU A 124 1.45 11.22 -15.57
CA LEU A 124 1.68 12.17 -14.48
C LEU A 124 1.56 13.63 -14.95
N ALA A 125 1.81 13.91 -16.23
CA ALA A 125 1.73 15.26 -16.80
C ALA A 125 0.33 15.61 -17.31
N ALA A 126 -0.51 14.61 -17.63
CA ALA A 126 -1.87 14.78 -18.10
C ALA A 126 -2.93 14.99 -16.99
N ARG A 127 -2.50 15.22 -15.73
CA ARG A 127 -3.36 15.27 -14.54
C ARG A 127 -3.02 16.47 -13.66
#